data_AF-A0A6M5YPH3-F1
#
_entry.id   AF-A0A6M5YPH3-F1
#
_cell.length_a   1.000
_cell.length_b   1.000
_cell.length_c   1.000
_cell.angle_alpha   90.00
_cell.angle_beta   90.00
_cell.angle_gamma   90.00
#
_symmetry.space_group_name_H-M   'P 1'
#
loop_
_entity.id
_entity.type
_entity.pdbx_description
1 polymer ?
#
loop_
_entity_poly.entity_id
_entity_poly.type
_entity_poly.pdbx_seq_one_letter_code
_entity_poly.pdbx_strand_id
1 'polypeptide(L)' 'MSTSALRILSNVCFVAGFVSIVASILVWFLSKAPDDAHGERFGIFVGLWAPTFFILSDRIERYGRAQRVAA' A
#
# COMPACT_ATOMS: atom_id res chain seq x y z
N MET A 1 14.64 1.60 16.55
CA MET A 1 13.23 2.03 16.40
C MET A 1 12.41 1.34 17.47
N SER A 2 11.40 2.01 18.04
CA SER A 2 10.49 1.34 18.98
C SER A 2 9.75 0.21 18.26
N THR A 3 9.70 -0.97 18.88
CA THR A 3 9.02 -2.15 18.34
C THR A 3 7.52 -1.90 18.08
N SER A 4 6.91 -1.02 18.87
CA SER A 4 5.52 -0.60 18.68
C SER A 4 5.36 0.22 17.39
N ALA A 5 6.32 1.09 17.06
CA ALA A 5 6.30 1.87 15.84
C ALA A 5 6.41 0.99 14.58
N LEU A 6 7.26 -0.05 14.61
CA LEU A 6 7.37 -1.03 13.51
C LEU A 6 6.05 -1.78 13.27
N ARG A 7 5.35 -2.16 14.34
CA ARG A 7 4.04 -2.82 14.23
C ARG A 7 2.97 -1.91 13.64
N ILE A 8 2.92 -0.65 14.09
CA ILE A 8 1.99 0.35 13.54
C ILE A 8 2.28 0.54 12.05
N LEU A 9 3.56 0.72 11.67
CA LEU A 9 3.95 0.94 10.29
C LEU A 9 3.60 -0.25 9.39
N SER A 10 3.85 -1.48 9.84
CA SER A 10 3.46 -2.69 9.10
C SER A 10 1.94 -2.74 8.86
N ASN A 11 1.13 -2.46 9.88
CA ASN A 11 -0.33 -2.40 9.75
C ASN A 11 -0.79 -1.29 8.78
N VAL A 12 -0.15 -0.11 8.84
CA VAL A 12 -0.44 1.00 7.93
C VAL A 12 -0.14 0.60 6.49
N CYS A 13 1.02 -0.03 6.22
CA CYS A 13 1.34 -0.53 4.89
C CYS A 13 0.34 -1.59 4.42
N PHE A 14 -0.10 -2.49 5.31
CA PHE A 14 -1.09 -3.50 4.95
C PHE A 14 -2.43 -2.86 4.53
N VAL A 15 -2.94 -1.91 5.32
CA VAL A 15 -4.17 -1.17 4.98
C VAL A 15 -3.98 -0.32 3.73
N ALA A 16 -2.83 0.33 3.58
CA ALA A 16 -2.50 1.13 2.40
C ALA A 16 -2.56 0.31 1.10
N GLY A 17 -2.18 -0.97 1.14
CA GLY A 17 -2.33 -1.86 -0.01
C GLY A 17 -3.78 -2.01 -0.48
N PHE A 18 -4.71 -2.25 0.44
CA PHE A 18 -6.15 -2.30 0.13
C PHE A 18 -6.71 -0.95 -0.32
N VAL A 19 -6.30 0.13 0.35
CA VAL A 19 -6.68 1.50 -0.03
C VAL A 19 -6.22 1.80 -1.46
N SER A 20 -5.04 1.33 -1.86
CA SER A 20 -4.53 1.51 -3.23
C SER A 20 -5.41 0.84 -4.29
N ILE A 21 -5.92 -0.37 -3.99
CA ILE A 21 -6.84 -1.08 -4.88
C ILE A 21 -8.14 -0.29 -5.04
N VAL A 22 -8.73 0.15 -3.93
CA VAL A 22 -9.97 0.93 -3.96
C VAL A 22 -9.76 2.27 -4.67
N ALA A 23 -8.66 2.95 -4.39
CA ALA A 23 -8.30 4.20 -5.04
C ALA A 23 -8.13 4.03 -6.56
N SER A 24 -7.50 2.94 -7.02
CA SER A 24 -7.39 2.61 -8.45
C SER A 24 -8.75 2.49 -9.14
N ILE A 25 -9.70 1.79 -8.51
CA ILE A 25 -11.06 1.64 -9.02
C ILE A 25 -11.80 3.00 -9.04
N LEU A 26 -11.66 3.79 -7.98
CA LEU A 26 -12.27 5.11 -7.90
C LEU A 26 -11.73 6.06 -8.96
N VAL A 27 -10.41 6.07 -9.19
CA VAL A 27 -9.76 6.85 -10.25
C VAL A 27 -10.33 6.47 -11.61
N TRP A 28 -10.41 5.18 -11.92
CA TRP A 28 -11.02 4.71 -13.17
C TRP A 28 -12.48 5.16 -13.31
N PHE A 29 -13.27 5.05 -12.22
CA PHE A 29 -14.68 5.40 -12.25
C PHE A 29 -14.92 6.91 -12.42
N LEU A 30 -14.08 7.74 -11.81
CA LEU A 30 -14.19 9.20 -11.83
C LEU A 30 -13.63 9.83 -13.11
N SER A 31 -12.72 9.16 -13.81
CA SER A 31 -11.99 9.74 -14.94
C SER A 31 -12.71 9.70 -16.29
N LYS A 32 -14.05 9.64 -16.31
CA LYS A 32 -14.87 9.42 -17.53
C LYS A 32 -15.02 10.63 -18.49
N ALA A 33 -14.27 11.72 -18.32
CA ALA A 33 -14.19 12.84 -19.26
C ALA A 33 -13.19 13.90 -18.73
N PRO A 34 -12.45 14.66 -19.57
CA PRO A 34 -12.36 14.66 -21.04
C PRO A 34 -11.18 13.85 -21.63
N ASP A 35 -10.37 13.17 -20.81
CA ASP A 35 -9.22 12.37 -21.26
C ASP A 35 -9.17 11.02 -20.53
N ASP A 36 -9.98 10.08 -21.02
CA ASP A 36 -10.14 8.74 -20.43
C ASP A 36 -8.81 7.98 -20.37
N ALA A 37 -7.92 8.20 -21.34
CA ALA A 37 -6.62 7.55 -21.40
C ALA A 37 -5.70 7.95 -20.24
N HIS A 38 -5.78 9.19 -19.75
CA HIS A 38 -5.05 9.61 -18.54
C HIS A 38 -5.61 8.97 -17.28
N GLY A 39 -6.93 8.84 -17.18
CA GLY A 39 -7.62 8.19 -16.07
C GLY A 39 -7.26 6.72 -15.90
N GLU A 40 -7.30 5.97 -17.00
CA GLU A 40 -6.96 4.55 -17.02
C GLU A 40 -5.49 4.31 -16.63
N ARG A 41 -4.56 5.12 -17.18
CA ARG A 41 -3.13 5.02 -16.84
C ARG A 41 -2.85 5.35 -15.39
N PHE A 42 -3.49 6.39 -14.85
CA PHE A 42 -3.33 6.77 -13.45
C PHE A 42 -3.93 5.72 -12.52
N GLY A 43 -5.09 5.16 -12.86
CA GLY A 43 -5.71 4.06 -12.11
C GLY A 43 -4.80 2.83 -12.04
N ILE A 44 -4.22 2.40 -13.17
CA ILE A 44 -3.26 1.29 -13.20
C ILE A 44 -2.03 1.62 -12.35
N PHE A 45 -1.46 2.82 -12.47
CA PHE A 45 -0.30 3.23 -11.69
C PHE A 45 -0.55 3.16 -10.17
N VAL A 46 -1.71 3.63 -9.71
CA VAL A 46 -2.11 3.55 -8.29
C VAL A 46 -2.39 2.09 -7.88
N GLY A 47 -2.96 1.28 -8.77
CA GLY A 47 -3.20 -0.15 -8.50
C GLY A 47 -1.90 -0.93 -8.29
N LEU A 48 -0.83 -0.57 -9.00
CA LEU A 48 0.49 -1.20 -8.89
C LEU A 48 1.20 -0.93 -7.56
N TRP A 49 0.75 0.04 -6.75
CA TRP A 49 1.33 0.26 -5.42
C TRP A 49 0.89 -0.78 -4.39
N ALA A 50 -0.24 -1.48 -4.62
CA ALA A 50 -0.74 -2.52 -3.73
C ALA A 50 0.29 -3.63 -3.43
N PRO A 51 0.93 -4.28 -4.42
CA PRO A 51 1.97 -5.28 -4.16
C PRO A 51 3.17 -4.70 -3.39
N THR A 52 3.58 -3.46 -3.67
CA THR A 52 4.67 -2.80 -2.95
C THR A 52 4.32 -2.64 -1.47
N PHE A 53 3.11 -2.15 -1.17
CA PHE A 53 2.65 -1.97 0.20
C PHE A 53 2.54 -3.29 0.98
N PHE A 54 2.05 -4.36 0.35
CA PHE A 54 1.97 -5.69 0.97
C PHE A 54 3.35 -6.31 1.23
N ILE A 55 4.28 -6.17 0.28
CA ILE A 55 5.66 -6.62 0.48
C ILE A 55 6.30 -5.83 1.62
N LEU A 56 6.09 -4.51 1.67
CA LEU A 56 6.65 -3.66 2.71
C LEU A 56 6.06 -3.99 4.08
N SER A 57 4.76 -4.26 4.19
CA SER A 57 4.13 -4.67 5.45
C SER A 57 4.72 -5.96 6.00
N ASP A 58 4.91 -6.97 5.15
CA ASP A 58 5.51 -8.26 5.52
C ASP A 58 6.98 -8.09 5.95
N ARG A 59 7.76 -7.31 5.19
CA ARG A 59 9.18 -7.07 5.52
C ARG A 59 9.35 -6.34 6.84
N ILE A 60 8.53 -5.33 7.11
CA ILE A 60 8.57 -4.57 8.37
C ILE A 60 8.14 -5.45 9.54
N GLU A 61 7.13 -6.30 9.36
CA GLU A 61 6.70 -7.23 10.40
C GLU A 61 7.82 -8.22 10.75
N ARG A 62 8.46 -8.83 9.74
CA ARG A 62 9.59 -9.74 9.94
C ARG A 62 10.75 -9.04 10.66
N TYR A 63 11.06 -7.81 10.28
CA TYR A 63 12.12 -7.03 10.92
C TYR A 63 11.81 -6.70 12.38
N GLY A 64 10.57 -6.29 12.69
CA GLY A 64 10.13 -6.05 14.06
C GLY A 64 10.10 -7.33 14.91
N ARG A 65 9.76 -8.47 14.30
CA ARG A 65 9.78 -9.79 14.95
C ARG A 65 11.22 -10.23 15.28
N ALA A 66 12.15 -10.08 14.35
CA ALA A 66 13.56 -10.40 14.57
C ALA A 66 14.16 -9.56 15.71
N GLN A 67 13.85 -8.26 15.77
CA GLN A 67 14.29 -7.39 16.86
C GLN A 67 13.71 -7.77 18.23
N ARG A 68 12.47 -8.31 18.28
CA ARG A 68 11.87 -8.79 19.54
C ARG A 68 12.55 -10.04 20.09
N VAL A 69 13.02 -10.93 19.21
CA VAL A 69 13.65 -12.19 19.61
C VAL A 69 15.11 -11.97 20.04
N ALA A 70 15.76 -10.92 19.52
CA ALA A 70 17.14 -10.58 19.84
C ALA A 70 17.31 -9.71 21.11
N ALA A 71 16.22 -9.24 21.71
CA ALA A 71 16.19 -8.40 22.91
C ALA A 71 15.74 -9.21 24.12
#